data_AF-A0A949A190-F1
#
_entry.id   AF-A0A949A190-F1
#
_cell.length_a   1.000
_cell.length_b   1.000
_cell.length_c   1.000
_cell.angle_alpha   90.00
_cell.angle_beta   90.00
_cell.angle_gamma   90.00
#
_symmetry.space_group_name_H-M   'P 1'
#
loop_
_entity.id
_entity.type
_entity.pdbx_description
1 polymer ?
#
loop_
_entity_poly.entity_id
_entity_poly.type
_entity_poly.pdbx_seq_one_letter_code
_entity_poly.pdbx_strand_id
1 'polypeptide(L)'
;MAKSHITRTLGPIHFEDLDPHRFEDLVRQLIYDLKQWQSIESTGRGGADDGFDIRAYEVLLPSIAPVDEEAEEGTSHPMDGNLWMIQCKREKALGPKRIETIIGDGVKADSPPYGYILVAPAHFSKAAHDKFREELRSRGVMEFYLWGAGELEDMLYQPKNDHVLFAFFGISLASRRRSRTTEIRAGVTVKNKLRRVLGDNPRHQPVLLRDQQDTHYPYEDEYKDFDKRPRWKEYTAVGFHPIGLIVSVARHYAYIDKPKAEWDFTKAVNNIMPVQSHHGRRLDAKEEELRNAVKGFWEQLPRMKRATFVYNGFVRFDSIAFVDDKGDTEYNCPHLFIDFNYERGPFSGSFQYLELNEHHHESLDGLKRVEIFPESFPKPSFGTIYSDKFISIDNRTRKTLQHNSTGITVYDANNKHSYLKPTDVIAVDMTEDSEGKKTLLKITSVTVATGKELLDSCKDNPLLKQDIENQLSRQIKASDRVHVIEGLVIYDWQIEQNRPVL
;
A
#
# COMPACT_ATOMS: atom_id res chain seq x y z
N MET A 1 -20.66 14.50 -3.13
CA MET A 1 -19.41 14.23 -2.39
C MET A 1 -19.78 13.70 -1.01
N ALA A 2 -19.54 12.42 -0.73
CA ALA A 2 -19.75 11.87 0.61
C ALA A 2 -18.71 12.48 1.54
N LYS A 3 -19.15 13.22 2.57
CA LYS A 3 -18.28 13.70 3.64
C LYS A 3 -17.65 12.47 4.31
N SER A 4 -16.32 12.37 4.29
CA SER A 4 -15.61 11.40 5.11
C SER A 4 -15.89 11.70 6.57
N HIS A 5 -16.70 10.88 7.24
CA HIS A 5 -16.73 10.87 8.69
C HIS A 5 -15.40 10.29 9.17
N ILE A 6 -14.51 11.16 9.64
CA ILE A 6 -13.29 10.73 10.31
C ILE A 6 -13.71 10.22 11.70
N THR A 7 -14.05 8.94 11.81
CA THR A 7 -14.28 8.23 13.08
C THR A 7 -13.01 7.50 13.50
N ARG A 8 -11.91 8.23 13.64
CA ARG A 8 -10.73 7.71 14.35
C ARG A 8 -10.46 8.59 15.57
N THR A 9 -11.49 8.76 16.39
CA THR A 9 -11.34 9.16 17.78
C THR A 9 -10.81 7.96 18.56
N LEU A 10 -10.00 8.22 19.59
CA LEU A 10 -9.80 7.24 20.66
C LEU A 10 -11.21 6.85 21.11
N GLY A 11 -11.54 5.55 21.14
CA GLY A 11 -12.87 5.12 21.59
C GLY A 11 -13.16 5.72 22.97
N PRO A 12 -14.44 5.92 23.33
CA PRO A 12 -14.80 6.49 24.62
C PRO A 12 -14.13 5.69 25.75
N ILE A 13 -13.63 6.39 26.78
CA ILE A 13 -13.03 5.73 27.94
C ILE A 13 -14.13 4.96 28.70
N HIS A 14 -13.93 3.65 28.85
CA HIS A 14 -14.85 2.75 29.56
C HIS A 14 -14.59 2.82 31.07
N PHE A 15 -15.08 3.88 31.72
CA PHE A 15 -14.95 4.07 33.17
C PHE A 15 -15.67 2.98 33.99
N GLU A 16 -16.63 2.27 33.39
CA GLU A 16 -17.32 1.12 34.00
C GLU A 16 -16.40 -0.07 34.30
N ASP A 17 -15.27 -0.18 33.60
CA ASP A 17 -14.32 -1.27 33.77
C ASP A 17 -13.43 -1.07 35.02
N LEU A 18 -13.42 0.12 35.60
CA LEU A 18 -12.72 0.41 36.86
C LEU A 18 -13.56 -0.05 38.06
N ASP A 19 -12.93 -0.81 38.96
CA ASP A 19 -13.46 -1.09 40.31
C ASP A 19 -13.85 0.22 41.05
N PRO A 20 -14.91 0.26 41.89
CA PRO A 20 -15.34 1.48 42.59
C PRO A 20 -14.21 2.24 43.30
N HIS A 21 -13.34 1.54 44.04
CA HIS A 21 -12.22 2.19 44.73
C HIS A 21 -11.14 2.67 43.75
N ARG A 22 -10.98 1.98 42.62
CA ARG A 22 -10.09 2.44 41.52
C ARG A 22 -10.65 3.69 40.85
N PHE A 23 -11.95 3.86 40.77
CA PHE A 23 -12.57 5.07 40.24
C PHE A 23 -12.37 6.25 41.22
N GLU A 24 -12.52 6.05 42.52
CA GLU A 24 -12.19 7.07 43.54
C GLU A 24 -10.71 7.48 43.48
N ASP A 25 -9.80 6.51 43.32
CA ASP A 25 -8.36 6.77 43.17
C ASP A 25 -8.04 7.58 41.90
N LEU A 26 -8.74 7.31 40.79
CA LEU A 26 -8.62 8.06 39.54
C LEU A 26 -8.99 9.53 39.78
N VAL A 27 -10.15 9.76 40.39
CA VAL A 27 -10.67 11.10 40.69
C VAL A 27 -9.72 11.85 41.63
N ARG A 28 -9.21 11.18 42.66
CA ARG A 28 -8.20 11.75 43.56
C ARG A 28 -6.93 12.18 42.81
N GLN A 29 -6.44 11.37 41.87
CA GLN A 29 -5.28 11.72 41.04
C GLN A 29 -5.53 12.96 40.19
N LEU A 30 -6.74 13.09 39.61
CA LEU A 30 -7.13 14.27 38.84
C LEU A 30 -7.28 15.53 39.69
N ILE A 31 -7.69 15.39 40.95
CA ILE A 31 -7.92 16.52 41.86
C ILE A 31 -6.61 17.20 42.30
N TYR A 32 -5.48 16.50 42.39
CA TYR A 32 -4.20 17.10 42.81
C TYR A 32 -3.84 18.38 42.04
N ASP A 33 -4.23 18.43 40.77
CA ASP A 33 -3.94 19.54 39.86
C ASP A 33 -5.01 20.64 39.84
N LEU A 34 -6.14 20.44 40.52
CA LEU A 34 -7.28 21.37 40.49
C LEU A 34 -7.01 22.63 41.32
N LYS A 35 -6.40 22.48 42.49
CA LYS A 35 -6.09 23.55 43.46
C LYS A 35 -4.81 23.22 44.21
N GLN A 36 -4.31 24.19 44.98
CA GLN A 36 -3.20 23.97 45.90
C GLN A 36 -3.73 23.40 47.22
N TRP A 37 -3.62 22.08 47.37
CA TRP A 37 -4.12 21.35 48.54
C TRP A 37 -3.10 21.35 49.69
N GLN A 38 -3.58 21.57 50.91
CA GLN A 38 -2.85 21.34 52.16
C GLN A 38 -2.83 19.85 52.50
N SER A 39 -3.99 19.19 52.35
CA SER A 39 -4.13 17.73 52.49
C SER A 39 -5.30 17.20 51.66
N ILE A 40 -5.19 15.93 51.25
CA ILE A 40 -6.26 15.17 50.60
C ILE A 40 -6.35 13.81 51.28
N GLU A 41 -7.51 13.48 51.82
CA GLU A 41 -7.80 12.29 52.60
C GLU A 41 -8.80 11.39 51.85
N SER A 42 -8.50 10.10 51.74
CA SER A 42 -9.41 9.10 51.16
C SER A 42 -10.30 8.53 52.26
N THR A 43 -11.46 9.13 52.50
CA THR A 43 -12.40 8.70 53.55
C THR A 43 -13.23 7.48 53.14
N GLY A 44 -13.39 7.21 51.84
CA GLY A 44 -14.19 6.10 51.30
C GLY A 44 -13.68 4.67 51.55
N ARG A 45 -12.41 4.47 51.93
CA ARG A 45 -11.85 3.12 52.16
C ARG A 45 -12.15 2.51 53.53
N GLY A 46 -12.65 3.31 54.47
CA GLY A 46 -12.80 2.93 55.89
C GLY A 46 -14.15 2.32 56.29
N GLY A 47 -15.14 2.28 55.40
CA GLY A 47 -16.45 1.68 55.65
C GLY A 47 -17.38 2.46 56.61
N ALA A 48 -17.00 3.66 57.05
CA ALA A 48 -17.89 4.58 57.76
C ALA A 48 -18.58 5.50 56.75
N ASP A 49 -19.85 5.20 56.48
CA ASP A 49 -20.65 5.69 55.35
C ASP A 49 -21.24 7.09 55.61
N ASP A 50 -20.43 8.06 56.06
CA ASP A 50 -20.86 9.45 56.26
C ASP A 50 -21.11 10.21 54.93
N GLY A 51 -21.24 9.49 53.82
CA GLY A 51 -21.72 10.01 52.54
C GLY A 51 -20.66 10.61 51.62
N PHE A 52 -19.36 10.59 51.95
CA PHE A 52 -18.30 11.22 51.14
C PHE A 52 -17.04 10.37 50.96
N ASP A 53 -16.50 10.42 49.75
CA ASP A 53 -15.44 9.51 49.32
C ASP A 53 -14.03 10.12 49.49
N ILE A 54 -13.91 11.43 49.31
CA ILE A 54 -12.64 12.18 49.47
C ILE A 54 -12.90 13.50 50.20
N ARG A 55 -12.04 13.81 51.17
CA ARG A 55 -12.02 15.09 51.89
C ARG A 55 -10.71 15.82 51.58
N ALA A 56 -10.76 17.10 51.28
CA ALA A 56 -9.56 17.88 50.99
C ALA A 56 -9.60 19.25 51.67
N TYR A 57 -8.42 19.78 52.01
CA TYR A 57 -8.26 21.10 52.61
C TYR A 57 -7.41 21.95 51.67
N GLU A 58 -7.95 23.06 51.20
CA GLU A 58 -7.25 24.02 50.34
C GLU A 58 -6.45 24.99 51.21
N VAL A 59 -5.21 25.31 50.79
CA VAL A 59 -4.35 26.25 51.51
C VAL A 59 -4.97 27.65 51.45
N LEU A 60 -5.25 28.24 52.62
CA LEU A 60 -5.62 29.66 52.71
C LEU A 60 -4.37 30.51 52.49
N LEU A 61 -4.32 31.23 51.38
CA LEU A 61 -3.37 32.34 51.22
C LEU A 61 -3.80 33.44 52.21
N PRO A 62 -2.90 33.98 53.06
CA PRO A 62 -3.28 35.05 53.98
C PRO A 62 -3.78 36.26 53.18
N SER A 63 -5.03 36.63 53.39
CA SER A 63 -5.61 37.85 52.84
C SER A 63 -4.86 39.03 53.42
N ILE A 64 -4.22 39.84 52.57
CA ILE A 64 -3.70 41.15 52.97
C ILE A 64 -4.92 42.10 53.02
N ALA A 65 -5.68 42.03 54.11
CA ALA A 65 -6.65 43.06 54.47
C ALA A 65 -6.09 43.88 55.64
N PRO A 66 -6.21 45.21 55.64
CA PRO A 66 -5.79 46.03 56.77
C PRO A 66 -6.65 45.69 57.98
N VAL A 67 -5.98 45.54 59.11
CA VAL A 67 -6.56 45.24 60.42
C VAL A 67 -7.45 46.42 60.84
N ASP A 68 -8.75 46.19 61.00
CA ASP A 68 -9.58 46.97 61.91
C ASP A 68 -9.71 46.16 63.21
N GLU A 69 -9.22 46.74 64.28
CA GLU A 69 -9.24 46.21 65.64
C GLU A 69 -10.69 46.24 66.16
N GLU A 70 -11.31 45.07 66.33
CA GLU A 70 -12.33 44.71 67.34
C GLU A 70 -13.25 43.59 66.81
N ALA A 71 -12.77 42.35 66.86
CA ALA A 71 -13.63 41.16 66.94
C ALA A 71 -12.85 40.01 67.61
N GLU A 72 -13.47 39.37 68.60
CA GLU A 72 -12.90 38.32 69.45
C GLU A 72 -12.27 37.17 68.65
N GLU A 73 -11.04 36.81 69.03
CA GLU A 73 -10.24 35.72 68.44
C GLU A 73 -10.89 34.35 68.64
N GLY A 74 -11.65 33.89 67.64
CA GLY A 74 -11.68 32.47 67.32
C GLY A 74 -10.36 32.10 66.67
N THR A 75 -9.41 31.56 67.43
CA THR A 75 -8.12 31.08 66.90
C THR A 75 -8.36 29.90 65.94
N SER A 76 -8.47 30.19 64.64
CA SER A 76 -8.49 29.19 63.57
C SER A 76 -7.20 28.37 63.62
N HIS A 77 -7.30 27.04 63.70
CA HIS A 77 -6.12 26.19 63.79
C HIS A 77 -5.33 26.28 62.46
N PRO A 78 -3.99 26.15 62.47
CA PRO A 78 -3.15 26.18 61.26
C PRO A 78 -3.47 25.10 60.19
N MET A 79 -4.37 24.16 60.50
CA MET A 79 -4.88 23.11 59.60
C MET A 79 -6.32 23.36 59.12
N ASP A 80 -6.95 24.49 59.48
CA ASP A 80 -8.32 24.84 59.08
C ASP A 80 -8.34 25.56 57.72
N GLY A 81 -7.82 24.91 56.68
CA GLY A 81 -7.98 25.37 55.30
C GLY A 81 -9.44 25.32 54.83
N ASN A 82 -9.74 25.89 53.65
CA ASN A 82 -11.08 25.78 53.07
C ASN A 82 -11.43 24.29 52.86
N LEU A 83 -12.51 23.82 53.46
CA LEU A 83 -12.91 22.42 53.40
C LEU A 83 -13.60 22.11 52.06
N TRP A 84 -13.07 21.12 51.35
CA TRP A 84 -13.63 20.57 50.12
C TRP A 84 -14.10 19.14 50.34
N MET A 85 -15.30 18.84 49.84
CA MET A 85 -15.87 17.51 49.87
C MET A 85 -16.09 17.02 48.45
N ILE A 86 -15.58 15.83 48.16
CA ILE A 86 -15.67 15.21 46.85
C ILE A 86 -16.37 13.87 46.99
N GLN A 87 -17.39 13.70 46.16
CA GLN A 87 -18.19 12.48 46.13
C GLN A 87 -18.13 11.85 44.75
N CYS A 88 -17.81 10.57 44.72
CA CYS A 88 -17.66 9.75 43.53
C CYS A 88 -18.84 8.79 43.44
N LYS A 89 -19.64 8.89 42.37
CA LYS A 89 -20.75 7.96 42.11
C LYS A 89 -20.55 7.26 40.78
N ARG A 90 -20.21 5.98 40.82
CA ARG A 90 -20.04 5.12 39.64
C ARG A 90 -21.40 4.61 39.12
N GLU A 91 -22.32 5.53 38.81
CA GLU A 91 -23.62 5.23 38.22
C GLU A 91 -23.62 5.60 36.72
N LYS A 92 -24.21 4.78 35.84
CA LYS A 92 -24.24 5.03 34.37
C LYS A 92 -25.12 6.22 33.98
N ALA A 93 -26.08 6.60 34.83
CA ALA A 93 -26.96 7.73 34.61
C ALA A 93 -27.36 8.33 35.96
N LEU A 94 -27.23 9.65 36.08
CA LEU A 94 -27.61 10.41 37.28
C LEU A 94 -28.61 11.51 36.88
N GLY A 95 -29.86 11.31 37.30
CA GLY A 95 -30.94 12.27 37.07
C GLY A 95 -31.00 13.38 38.14
N PRO A 96 -31.73 14.48 37.88
CA PRO A 96 -31.83 15.62 38.80
C PRO A 96 -32.30 15.26 40.22
N LYS A 97 -33.29 14.36 40.34
CA LYS A 97 -33.79 13.89 41.66
C LYS A 97 -32.73 13.13 42.45
N ARG A 98 -31.93 12.33 41.77
CA ARG A 98 -30.87 11.53 42.41
C ARG A 98 -29.75 12.44 42.92
N ILE A 99 -29.40 13.48 42.16
CA ILE A 99 -28.45 14.52 42.59
C ILE A 99 -28.95 15.25 43.84
N GLU A 100 -30.23 15.62 43.89
CA GLU A 100 -30.85 16.25 45.06
C GLU A 100 -30.79 15.35 46.30
N THR A 101 -31.06 14.04 46.15
CA THR A 101 -30.90 13.07 47.25
C THR A 101 -29.45 12.99 47.71
N ILE A 102 -28.51 12.87 46.77
CA ILE A 102 -27.09 12.75 47.04
C ILE A 102 -26.55 13.97 47.82
N ILE A 103 -26.90 15.19 47.40
CA ILE A 103 -26.54 16.42 48.10
C ILE A 103 -27.26 16.48 49.46
N GLY A 104 -28.51 16.04 49.51
CA GLY A 104 -29.32 15.95 50.72
C GLY A 104 -28.68 15.13 51.83
N ASP A 105 -28.14 13.97 51.46
CA ASP A 105 -27.53 13.01 52.37
C ASP A 105 -26.11 13.42 52.77
N GLY A 106 -25.36 14.05 51.86
CA GLY A 106 -24.00 14.51 52.12
C GLY A 106 -23.96 15.87 52.83
N VAL A 107 -24.46 16.92 52.18
CA VAL A 107 -24.18 18.32 52.58
C VAL A 107 -25.20 18.81 53.59
N LYS A 108 -24.77 18.98 54.85
CA LYS A 108 -25.61 19.55 55.90
C LYS A 108 -25.61 21.08 55.85
N ALA A 109 -26.77 21.71 56.02
CA ALA A 109 -26.95 23.16 55.89
C ALA A 109 -26.45 23.96 57.11
N ASP A 110 -26.29 23.30 58.25
CA ASP A 110 -25.73 23.87 59.49
C ASP A 110 -24.20 24.00 59.45
N SER A 111 -23.52 23.16 58.65
CA SER A 111 -22.06 23.19 58.47
C SER A 111 -21.66 22.83 57.03
N PRO A 112 -21.94 23.70 56.03
CA PRO A 112 -21.61 23.40 54.65
C PRO A 112 -20.09 23.45 54.41
N PRO A 113 -19.54 22.59 53.53
CA PRO A 113 -18.17 22.73 53.08
C PRO A 113 -18.01 24.00 52.23
N TYR A 114 -16.79 24.52 52.17
CA TYR A 114 -16.47 25.63 51.27
C TYR A 114 -16.67 25.22 49.81
N GLY A 115 -16.18 24.03 49.46
CA GLY A 115 -16.21 23.50 48.09
C GLY A 115 -16.84 22.11 47.97
N TYR A 116 -17.59 21.86 46.90
CA TYR A 116 -18.22 20.56 46.63
C TYR A 116 -17.99 20.04 45.22
N ILE A 117 -17.53 18.80 45.07
CA ILE A 117 -17.34 18.16 43.76
C ILE A 117 -18.13 16.85 43.71
N LEU A 118 -19.07 16.76 42.77
CA LEU A 118 -19.73 15.50 42.45
C LEU A 118 -19.16 14.95 41.14
N VAL A 119 -18.67 13.71 41.19
CA VAL A 119 -18.02 13.05 40.05
C VAL A 119 -18.74 11.77 39.69
N ALA A 120 -19.09 11.62 38.41
CA ALA A 120 -19.67 10.39 37.91
C ALA A 120 -19.30 10.12 36.44
N PRO A 121 -19.17 8.85 36.03
CA PRO A 121 -18.94 8.46 34.64
C PRO A 121 -20.26 8.47 33.85
N ALA A 122 -21.04 9.54 33.98
CA ALA A 122 -22.34 9.72 33.32
C ALA A 122 -22.38 11.08 32.60
N HIS A 123 -23.26 11.18 31.59
CA HIS A 123 -23.58 12.47 30.98
C HIS A 123 -24.71 13.14 31.74
N PHE A 124 -24.47 14.37 32.20
CA PHE A 124 -25.47 15.16 32.91
C PHE A 124 -26.30 16.00 31.95
N SER A 125 -27.61 16.04 32.18
CA SER A 125 -28.50 16.93 31.44
C SER A 125 -28.42 18.36 31.96
N LYS A 126 -28.85 19.34 31.17
CA LYS A 126 -28.94 20.73 31.62
C LYS A 126 -29.76 20.88 32.92
N ALA A 127 -30.89 20.18 33.01
CA ALA A 127 -31.73 20.18 34.20
C ALA A 127 -31.00 19.61 35.44
N ALA A 128 -30.11 18.64 35.25
CA ALA A 128 -29.29 18.09 36.33
C ALA A 128 -28.26 19.12 36.83
N HIS A 129 -27.61 19.86 35.91
CA HIS A 129 -26.73 20.97 36.29
C HIS A 129 -27.49 22.07 37.03
N ASP A 130 -28.64 22.51 36.53
CA ASP A 130 -29.38 23.62 37.14
C ASP A 130 -29.83 23.25 38.57
N LYS A 131 -30.36 22.04 38.76
CA LYS A 131 -30.74 21.53 40.08
C LYS A 131 -29.55 21.35 41.04
N PHE A 132 -28.40 20.89 40.53
CA PHE A 132 -27.16 20.80 41.31
C PHE A 132 -26.73 22.17 41.87
N ARG A 133 -26.78 23.22 41.04
CA ARG A 133 -26.40 24.58 41.47
C ARG A 133 -27.40 25.17 42.46
N GLU A 134 -28.69 24.95 42.25
CA GLU A 134 -29.75 25.46 43.14
C GLU A 134 -29.63 24.87 44.56
N GLU A 135 -29.43 23.55 44.67
CA GLU A 135 -29.33 22.85 45.96
C GLU A 135 -28.07 23.21 46.76
N LEU A 136 -26.92 23.37 46.11
CA LEU A 136 -25.68 23.72 46.81
C LEU A 136 -25.67 25.18 47.25
N ARG A 137 -26.24 26.08 46.44
CA ARG A 137 -26.39 27.50 46.81
C ARG A 137 -27.34 27.69 47.98
N SER A 138 -28.47 26.98 48.00
CA SER A 138 -29.43 27.08 49.11
C SER A 138 -28.85 26.60 50.44
N ARG A 139 -27.83 25.73 50.39
CA ARG A 139 -27.10 25.20 51.55
C ARG A 139 -25.83 25.99 51.91
N GLY A 140 -25.49 27.05 51.16
CA GLY A 140 -24.37 27.94 51.49
C GLY A 140 -22.98 27.47 51.02
N VAL A 141 -22.89 26.56 50.06
CA VAL A 141 -21.60 26.14 49.48
C VAL A 141 -21.08 27.21 48.51
N MET A 142 -19.80 27.57 48.61
CA MET A 142 -19.20 28.70 47.90
C MET A 142 -18.71 28.33 46.50
N GLU A 143 -18.00 27.20 46.37
CA GLU A 143 -17.51 26.69 45.09
C GLU A 143 -18.04 25.27 44.82
N PHE A 144 -18.42 24.96 43.58
CA PHE A 144 -18.86 23.61 43.26
C PHE A 144 -18.63 23.22 41.80
N TYR A 145 -18.35 21.92 41.60
CA TYR A 145 -18.10 21.34 40.28
C TYR A 145 -18.87 20.02 40.12
N LEU A 146 -19.38 19.82 38.90
CA LEU A 146 -20.03 18.57 38.49
C LEU A 146 -19.19 17.98 37.35
N TRP A 147 -18.54 16.85 37.58
CA TRP A 147 -17.69 16.18 36.61
C TRP A 147 -18.40 14.95 36.03
N GLY A 148 -18.79 15.04 34.77
CA GLY A 148 -19.36 13.93 34.01
C GLY A 148 -18.29 13.15 33.24
N ALA A 149 -18.76 12.18 32.45
CA ALA A 149 -17.89 11.35 31.61
C ALA A 149 -17.06 12.19 30.61
N GLY A 150 -17.65 13.25 30.05
CA GLY A 150 -16.97 14.13 29.10
C GLY A 150 -15.84 14.94 29.75
N GLU A 151 -16.09 15.55 30.90
CA GLU A 151 -15.08 16.32 31.63
C GLU A 151 -13.93 15.41 32.12
N LEU A 152 -14.24 14.20 32.58
CA LEU A 152 -13.23 13.22 32.97
C LEU A 152 -12.36 12.78 31.79
N GLU A 153 -12.96 12.52 30.63
CA GLU A 153 -12.24 12.13 29.42
C GLU A 153 -11.34 13.27 28.90
N ASP A 154 -11.87 14.49 28.86
CA ASP A 154 -11.12 15.69 28.47
C ASP A 154 -9.92 15.93 29.40
N MET A 155 -10.11 15.78 30.72
CA MET A 155 -9.02 15.89 31.68
C MET A 155 -7.96 14.80 31.48
N LEU A 156 -8.35 13.56 31.22
CA LEU A 156 -7.42 12.44 31.04
C LEU A 156 -6.60 12.52 29.75
N TYR A 157 -7.13 13.10 28.68
CA TYR A 157 -6.37 13.29 27.44
C TYR A 157 -5.40 14.48 27.46
N GLN A 158 -5.36 15.27 28.53
CA GLN A 158 -4.36 16.31 28.67
C GLN A 158 -2.96 15.68 28.82
N PRO A 159 -1.91 16.17 28.12
CA PRO A 159 -0.57 15.60 28.17
C PRO A 159 0.02 15.44 29.58
N LYS A 160 -0.36 16.33 30.52
CA LYS A 160 0.05 16.26 31.93
C LYS A 160 -0.50 15.03 32.66
N ASN A 161 -1.67 14.53 32.23
CA ASN A 161 -2.35 13.39 32.82
C ASN A 161 -2.07 12.06 32.08
N ASP A 162 -1.10 12.02 31.15
CA ASP A 162 -0.72 10.78 30.42
C ASP A 162 -0.31 9.65 31.38
N HIS A 163 0.29 10.01 32.51
CA HIS A 163 0.65 9.06 33.56
C HIS A 163 -0.59 8.45 34.25
N VAL A 164 -1.65 9.24 34.45
CA VAL A 164 -2.94 8.79 35.00
C VAL A 164 -3.67 7.92 33.97
N LEU A 165 -3.73 8.38 32.71
CA LEU A 165 -4.34 7.63 31.61
C LEU A 165 -3.66 6.25 31.42
N PHE A 166 -2.34 6.19 31.53
CA PHE A 166 -1.59 4.94 31.46
C PHE A 166 -1.80 4.04 32.68
N ALA A 167 -1.76 4.60 33.90
CA ALA A 167 -1.88 3.82 35.13
C ALA A 167 -3.28 3.24 35.39
N PHE A 168 -4.34 3.83 34.83
CA PHE A 168 -5.72 3.39 35.02
C PHE A 168 -6.30 2.68 33.79
N PHE A 169 -5.89 3.04 32.58
CA PHE A 169 -6.45 2.49 31.34
C PHE A 169 -5.42 1.87 30.38
N GLY A 170 -4.13 1.88 30.74
CA GLY A 170 -3.06 1.31 29.90
C GLY A 170 -2.79 2.09 28.60
N ILE A 171 -3.34 3.31 28.46
CA ILE A 171 -3.21 4.14 27.26
C ILE A 171 -2.13 5.20 27.51
N SER A 172 -1.13 5.32 26.62
CA SER A 172 -0.16 6.43 26.63
C SER A 172 -0.06 7.09 25.25
N LEU A 173 -0.21 8.41 25.24
CA LEU A 173 -0.04 9.28 24.07
C LEU A 173 1.46 9.47 23.74
N ALA A 174 2.33 9.51 24.75
CA ALA A 174 3.78 9.67 24.58
C ALA A 174 4.45 8.41 23.99
N SER A 175 4.03 7.23 24.44
CA SER A 175 4.53 5.94 23.92
C SER A 175 4.27 5.79 22.41
N ARG A 176 3.07 6.19 21.93
CA ARG A 176 2.71 6.18 20.51
C ARG A 176 3.50 7.17 19.65
N ARG A 177 3.86 8.34 20.18
CA ARG A 177 4.74 9.29 19.46
C ARG A 177 6.15 8.74 19.33
N ARG A 178 6.70 8.14 20.40
CA ARG A 178 8.03 7.49 20.38
C ARG A 178 8.06 6.29 19.42
N SER A 179 7.01 5.47 19.38
CA SER A 179 6.95 4.32 18.45
C SER A 179 6.98 4.77 16.98
N ARG A 180 6.19 5.79 16.61
CA ARG A 180 6.16 6.31 15.24
C ARG A 180 7.49 6.95 14.80
N THR A 181 8.17 7.67 15.70
CA THR A 181 9.50 8.23 15.38
C THR A 181 10.52 7.11 15.13
N THR A 182 10.47 6.04 15.93
CA THR A 182 11.34 4.87 15.75
C THR A 182 11.06 4.16 14.42
N GLU A 183 9.79 3.95 14.06
CA GLU A 183 9.38 3.37 12.76
C GLU A 183 9.91 4.20 11.58
N ILE A 184 9.73 5.54 11.62
CA ILE A 184 10.21 6.43 10.55
C ILE A 184 11.74 6.35 10.42
N ARG A 185 12.46 6.36 11.55
CA ARG A 185 13.93 6.23 11.54
C ARG A 185 14.37 4.90 10.95
N ALA A 186 13.75 3.80 11.35
CA ALA A 186 14.04 2.47 10.81
C ALA A 186 13.83 2.43 9.29
N GLY A 187 12.68 2.93 8.80
CA GLY A 187 12.40 2.99 7.36
C GLY A 187 13.40 3.84 6.57
N VAL A 188 13.82 5.00 7.11
CA VAL A 188 14.84 5.85 6.45
C VAL A 188 16.21 5.17 6.45
N THR A 189 16.60 4.51 7.53
CA THR A 189 17.86 3.75 7.60
C THR A 189 17.89 2.62 6.57
N VAL A 190 16.81 1.84 6.47
CA VAL A 190 16.69 0.78 5.45
C VAL A 190 16.76 1.38 4.04
N LYS A 191 16.01 2.44 3.76
CA LYS A 191 16.04 3.13 2.46
C LYS A 191 17.46 3.56 2.07
N ASN A 192 18.19 4.20 2.98
CA ASN A 192 19.55 4.67 2.73
C ASN A 192 20.51 3.50 2.53
N LYS A 193 20.37 2.42 3.31
CA LYS A 193 21.17 1.21 3.15
C LYS A 193 20.92 0.56 1.79
N LEU A 194 19.66 0.42 1.36
CA LEU A 194 19.32 -0.13 0.04
C LEU A 194 19.83 0.73 -1.11
N ARG A 195 19.74 2.06 -1.01
CA ARG A 195 20.31 2.97 -2.03
C ARG A 195 21.82 2.85 -2.14
N ARG A 196 22.52 2.66 -1.02
CA ARG A 196 23.97 2.45 -1.02
C ARG A 196 24.35 1.13 -1.71
N VAL A 197 23.55 0.09 -1.50
CA VAL A 197 23.85 -1.27 -1.98
C VAL A 197 23.41 -1.50 -3.42
N LEU A 198 22.21 -1.04 -3.79
CA LEU A 198 21.63 -1.22 -5.12
C LEU A 198 21.87 -0.02 -6.07
N GLY A 199 22.49 1.06 -5.57
CA GLY A 199 22.64 2.33 -6.29
C GLY A 199 21.35 3.15 -6.35
N ASP A 200 21.39 4.29 -7.05
CA ASP A 200 20.20 5.15 -7.22
C ASP A 200 19.18 4.58 -8.21
N ASN A 201 19.63 3.70 -9.11
CA ASN A 201 18.79 3.00 -10.07
C ASN A 201 18.95 1.47 -9.88
N PRO A 202 18.11 0.83 -9.07
CA PRO A 202 18.26 -0.59 -8.72
C PRO A 202 17.76 -1.53 -9.82
N ARG A 203 17.48 -1.03 -11.03
CA ARG A 203 16.96 -1.83 -12.14
C ARG A 203 17.88 -3.01 -12.43
N HIS A 204 17.27 -4.19 -12.57
CA HIS A 204 17.94 -5.45 -12.87
C HIS A 204 18.85 -5.99 -11.77
N GLN A 205 18.92 -5.34 -10.61
CA GLN A 205 19.70 -5.84 -9.48
C GLN A 205 18.95 -6.96 -8.75
N PRO A 206 19.59 -8.09 -8.44
CA PRO A 206 18.97 -9.11 -7.61
C PRO A 206 18.82 -8.69 -6.17
N VAL A 207 17.75 -9.16 -5.54
CA VAL A 207 17.52 -9.11 -4.10
C VAL A 207 16.86 -10.42 -3.66
N LEU A 208 17.33 -10.98 -2.56
CA LEU A 208 16.69 -12.14 -1.95
C LEU A 208 15.73 -11.65 -0.86
N LEU A 209 14.44 -11.93 -1.00
CA LEU A 209 13.48 -11.67 0.08
C LEU A 209 13.36 -12.94 0.93
N ARG A 210 13.54 -12.82 2.24
CA ARG A 210 13.52 -13.93 3.20
C ARG A 210 12.54 -13.66 4.33
N ASP A 211 11.78 -14.67 4.69
CA ASP A 211 10.94 -14.66 5.87
C ASP A 211 11.83 -14.61 7.11
N GLN A 212 11.53 -13.70 8.04
CA GLN A 212 12.26 -13.60 9.31
C GLN A 212 12.11 -14.88 10.16
N GLN A 213 11.03 -15.62 9.97
CA GLN A 213 10.74 -16.85 10.72
C GLN A 213 11.33 -18.11 10.08
N ASP A 214 11.96 -17.98 8.91
CA ASP A 214 12.56 -19.12 8.22
C ASP A 214 13.82 -19.62 8.92
N THR A 215 13.91 -20.95 9.04
CA THR A 215 15.01 -21.66 9.71
C THR A 215 15.66 -22.73 8.82
N HIS A 216 15.12 -22.99 7.63
CA HIS A 216 15.57 -24.10 6.76
C HIS A 216 16.27 -23.63 5.48
N TYR A 217 16.40 -22.32 5.24
CA TYR A 217 17.26 -21.83 4.18
C TYR A 217 18.69 -22.40 4.27
N PRO A 218 19.31 -22.78 3.14
CA PRO A 218 18.85 -22.59 1.75
C PRO A 218 18.08 -23.78 1.15
N TYR A 219 17.55 -24.71 1.97
CA TYR A 219 16.99 -25.96 1.48
C TYR A 219 15.48 -25.86 1.17
N GLU A 220 15.12 -25.80 -0.13
CA GLU A 220 13.72 -25.75 -0.60
C GLU A 220 12.94 -27.03 -0.22
N ASP A 221 13.61 -28.19 -0.28
CA ASP A 221 13.00 -29.52 -0.13
C ASP A 221 12.46 -29.81 1.29
N GLU A 222 12.91 -29.05 2.29
CA GLU A 222 12.38 -29.10 3.65
C GLU A 222 10.92 -28.59 3.73
N TYR A 223 10.47 -27.90 2.68
CA TYR A 223 9.12 -27.33 2.57
C TYR A 223 8.30 -27.99 1.46
N LYS A 224 7.31 -28.80 1.85
CA LYS A 224 6.39 -29.48 0.91
C LYS A 224 5.60 -28.53 0.00
N ASP A 225 5.40 -27.28 0.42
CA ASP A 225 4.64 -26.25 -0.29
C ASP A 225 5.49 -25.09 -0.81
N PHE A 226 6.83 -25.25 -0.90
CA PHE A 226 7.74 -24.16 -1.30
C PHE A 226 7.35 -23.51 -2.64
N ASP A 227 6.98 -24.30 -3.65
CA ASP A 227 6.58 -23.79 -4.97
C ASP A 227 5.38 -22.84 -4.92
N LYS A 228 4.45 -23.09 -3.98
CA LYS A 228 3.24 -22.29 -3.80
C LYS A 228 3.47 -21.16 -2.81
N ARG A 229 4.32 -21.40 -1.82
CA ARG A 229 4.58 -20.55 -0.65
C ARG A 229 6.06 -20.57 -0.31
N PRO A 230 6.90 -19.89 -1.09
CA PRO A 230 8.31 -19.82 -0.80
C PRO A 230 8.51 -18.99 0.48
N ARG A 231 9.36 -19.47 1.39
CA ARG A 231 9.77 -18.73 2.61
C ARG A 231 10.90 -17.76 2.29
N TRP A 232 11.53 -17.96 1.15
CA TRP A 232 12.51 -17.05 0.59
C TRP A 232 12.45 -17.18 -0.93
N LYS A 233 12.69 -16.09 -1.63
CA LYS A 233 12.73 -16.10 -3.10
C LYS A 233 13.55 -14.93 -3.62
N GLU A 234 14.33 -15.22 -4.66
CA GLU A 234 15.08 -14.20 -5.38
C GLU A 234 14.16 -13.42 -6.32
N TYR A 235 14.28 -12.10 -6.30
CA TYR A 235 13.56 -11.19 -7.17
C TYR A 235 14.52 -10.19 -7.81
N THR A 236 14.08 -9.61 -8.92
CA THR A 236 14.79 -8.51 -9.58
C THR A 236 14.19 -7.18 -9.16
N ALA A 237 15.02 -6.27 -8.65
CA ALA A 237 14.60 -4.91 -8.35
C ALA A 237 14.27 -4.13 -9.64
N VAL A 238 13.16 -3.41 -9.61
CA VAL A 238 12.63 -2.60 -10.72
C VAL A 238 12.87 -1.11 -10.48
N GLY A 239 12.75 -0.69 -9.22
CA GLY A 239 12.89 0.72 -8.88
C GLY A 239 12.56 1.01 -7.42
N PHE A 240 12.92 2.23 -6.99
CA PHE A 240 12.50 2.74 -5.69
C PHE A 240 11.19 3.50 -5.81
N HIS A 241 10.26 3.18 -4.91
CA HIS A 241 9.10 4.01 -4.59
C HIS A 241 9.45 4.88 -3.36
N PRO A 242 8.83 6.06 -3.15
CA PRO A 242 9.16 6.91 -2.00
C PRO A 242 9.13 6.22 -0.62
N ILE A 243 8.28 5.19 -0.49
CA ILE A 243 8.07 4.43 0.76
C ILE A 243 8.54 2.96 0.68
N GLY A 244 9.18 2.52 -0.40
CA GLY A 244 9.62 1.12 -0.50
C GLY A 244 10.38 0.75 -1.77
N LEU A 245 10.62 -0.55 -1.94
CA LEU A 245 11.26 -1.17 -3.10
C LEU A 245 10.20 -1.86 -3.98
N ILE A 246 10.30 -1.69 -5.29
CA ILE A 246 9.49 -2.40 -6.28
C ILE A 246 10.35 -3.53 -6.86
N VAL A 247 9.81 -4.75 -6.84
CA VAL A 247 10.47 -5.94 -7.39
C VAL A 247 9.59 -6.60 -8.45
N SER A 248 10.21 -7.26 -9.43
CA SER A 248 9.50 -7.97 -10.51
C SER A 248 9.10 -9.36 -10.05
N VAL A 249 7.80 -9.67 -10.08
CA VAL A 249 7.26 -10.95 -9.60
C VAL A 249 6.86 -11.87 -10.75
N ALA A 250 6.22 -11.32 -11.77
CA ALA A 250 6.00 -12.03 -13.02
C ALA A 250 5.98 -11.09 -14.24
N ARG A 251 6.43 -11.60 -15.38
CA ARG A 251 6.25 -10.98 -16.70
C ARG A 251 5.70 -12.04 -17.64
N HIS A 252 4.60 -11.75 -18.33
CA HIS A 252 3.90 -12.71 -19.17
C HIS A 252 3.64 -12.14 -20.57
N TYR A 253 3.60 -13.00 -21.58
CA TYR A 253 3.12 -12.60 -22.90
C TYR A 253 1.64 -12.24 -22.82
N ALA A 254 1.29 -11.11 -23.43
CA ALA A 254 -0.05 -10.53 -23.36
C ALA A 254 -0.54 -9.99 -24.71
N TYR A 255 -1.84 -9.77 -24.77
CA TYR A 255 -2.58 -9.24 -25.90
C TYR A 255 -3.39 -8.03 -25.44
N ILE A 256 -3.53 -7.02 -26.31
CA ILE A 256 -4.40 -5.87 -26.10
C ILE A 256 -5.07 -5.44 -27.41
N ASP A 257 -6.34 -5.05 -27.32
CA ASP A 257 -7.11 -4.41 -28.38
C ASP A 257 -7.74 -3.13 -27.82
N LYS A 258 -7.04 -2.00 -27.98
CA LYS A 258 -7.51 -0.71 -27.44
C LYS A 258 -8.87 -0.28 -27.99
N PRO A 259 -9.14 -0.36 -29.32
CA PRO A 259 -10.46 -0.02 -29.86
C PRO A 259 -11.62 -0.80 -29.23
N LYS A 260 -11.39 -2.07 -28.89
CA LYS A 260 -12.41 -2.92 -28.24
C LYS A 260 -12.37 -2.88 -26.71
N ALA A 261 -11.37 -2.21 -26.13
CA ALA A 261 -11.05 -2.26 -24.71
C ALA A 261 -10.90 -3.71 -24.19
N GLU A 262 -10.24 -4.58 -24.96
CA GLU A 262 -10.06 -5.99 -24.62
C GLU A 262 -8.59 -6.33 -24.36
N TRP A 263 -8.31 -7.27 -23.46
CA TRP A 263 -6.96 -7.76 -23.19
C TRP A 263 -6.93 -9.22 -22.76
N ASP A 264 -5.77 -9.85 -22.83
CA ASP A 264 -5.52 -11.17 -22.26
C ASP A 264 -4.02 -11.40 -21.97
N PHE A 265 -3.68 -12.43 -21.20
CA PHE A 265 -2.32 -12.91 -21.01
C PHE A 265 -2.28 -14.40 -20.67
N THR A 266 -1.14 -15.03 -20.92
CA THR A 266 -0.91 -16.44 -20.56
C THR A 266 0.03 -16.58 -19.37
N LYS A 267 -0.34 -17.43 -18.41
CA LYS A 267 0.52 -17.82 -17.28
C LYS A 267 1.47 -18.98 -17.62
N ALA A 268 1.39 -19.54 -18.82
CA ALA A 268 2.14 -20.73 -19.22
C ALA A 268 3.66 -20.54 -19.09
N VAL A 269 4.15 -19.32 -19.30
CA VAL A 269 5.57 -18.98 -19.22
C VAL A 269 5.73 -17.66 -18.47
N ASN A 270 6.65 -17.63 -17.51
CA ASN A 270 7.12 -16.40 -16.88
C ASN A 270 8.42 -15.95 -17.58
N ASN A 271 8.37 -14.77 -18.19
CA ASN A 271 9.44 -14.14 -18.97
C ASN A 271 10.34 -13.23 -18.13
N ILE A 272 10.29 -13.34 -16.80
CA ILE A 272 11.34 -12.71 -15.99
C ILE A 272 12.68 -13.29 -16.46
N MET A 273 13.62 -12.40 -16.79
CA MET A 273 14.99 -12.84 -17.02
C MET A 273 15.47 -13.48 -15.73
N PRO A 274 15.88 -14.76 -15.73
CA PRO A 274 16.48 -15.33 -14.54
C PRO A 274 17.66 -14.44 -14.16
N VAL A 275 17.68 -13.97 -12.92
CA VAL A 275 18.91 -13.39 -12.39
C VAL A 275 19.96 -14.49 -12.55
N GLN A 276 21.15 -14.13 -13.02
CA GLN A 276 22.31 -15.03 -13.10
C GLN A 276 22.71 -15.50 -11.70
N SER A 277 21.90 -16.32 -11.03
CA SER A 277 22.30 -17.01 -9.83
C SER A 277 23.09 -18.26 -10.20
N HIS A 278 24.09 -18.55 -9.37
CA HIS A 278 25.04 -19.66 -9.56
C HIS A 278 24.36 -21.05 -9.54
N HIS A 279 23.10 -21.13 -9.14
CA HIS A 279 22.24 -22.27 -9.41
C HIS A 279 21.79 -22.22 -10.87
N GLY A 280 22.68 -22.68 -11.75
CA GLY A 280 22.35 -23.02 -13.12
C GLY A 280 21.26 -24.09 -13.16
N ARG A 281 20.00 -23.70 -12.93
CA ARG A 281 18.84 -24.45 -13.39
C ARG A 281 19.06 -24.54 -14.89
N ARG A 282 19.63 -25.67 -15.32
CA ARG A 282 19.47 -26.17 -16.68
C ARG A 282 17.97 -26.07 -16.92
N LEU A 283 17.56 -25.14 -17.77
CA LEU A 283 16.20 -25.10 -18.25
C LEU A 283 15.89 -26.52 -18.72
N ASP A 284 14.86 -27.13 -18.14
CA ASP A 284 14.37 -28.41 -18.65
C ASP A 284 14.08 -28.19 -20.13
N ALA A 285 14.53 -29.10 -21.00
CA ALA A 285 14.27 -29.03 -22.43
C ALA A 285 12.77 -28.86 -22.71
N LYS A 286 11.91 -29.41 -21.85
CA LYS A 286 10.44 -29.22 -21.92
C LYS A 286 10.00 -27.79 -21.63
N GLU A 287 10.64 -27.11 -20.68
CA GLU A 287 10.33 -25.71 -20.35
C GLU A 287 10.80 -24.77 -21.46
N GLU A 288 11.96 -25.06 -22.07
CA GLU A 288 12.46 -24.34 -23.25
C GLU A 288 11.54 -24.54 -24.47
N GLU A 289 11.09 -25.79 -24.73
CA GLU A 289 10.11 -26.09 -25.77
C GLU A 289 8.80 -25.32 -25.58
N LEU A 290 8.26 -25.29 -24.35
CA LEU A 290 7.05 -24.55 -24.03
C LEU A 290 7.25 -23.03 -24.22
N ARG A 291 8.37 -22.48 -23.73
CA ARG A 291 8.72 -21.07 -23.92
C ARG A 291 8.79 -20.71 -25.40
N ASN A 292 9.39 -21.56 -26.22
CA ASN A 292 9.46 -21.37 -27.67
C ASN A 292 8.09 -21.45 -28.34
N ALA A 293 7.22 -22.38 -27.91
CA ALA A 293 5.87 -22.51 -28.43
C ALA A 293 5.00 -21.28 -28.09
N VAL A 294 5.04 -20.81 -26.84
CA VAL A 294 4.29 -19.61 -26.42
C VAL A 294 4.79 -18.37 -27.15
N LYS A 295 6.12 -18.19 -27.24
CA LYS A 295 6.71 -17.08 -28.00
C LYS A 295 6.30 -17.13 -29.47
N GLY A 296 6.38 -18.31 -30.10
CA GLY A 296 5.98 -18.49 -31.50
C GLY A 296 4.51 -18.16 -31.76
N PHE A 297 3.59 -18.50 -30.84
CA PHE A 297 2.20 -18.08 -30.94
C PHE A 297 2.04 -16.57 -30.74
N TRP A 298 2.68 -16.00 -29.72
CA TRP A 298 2.60 -14.56 -29.44
C TRP A 298 3.14 -13.71 -30.60
N GLU A 299 4.20 -14.19 -31.26
CA GLU A 299 4.75 -13.59 -32.47
C GLU A 299 3.77 -13.63 -33.66
N GLN A 300 2.76 -14.50 -33.69
CA GLN A 300 1.75 -14.51 -34.77
C GLN A 300 0.65 -13.46 -34.58
N LEU A 301 0.52 -12.89 -33.38
CA LEU A 301 -0.44 -11.82 -33.12
C LEU A 301 0.00 -10.55 -33.88
N PRO A 302 -0.91 -9.69 -34.34
CA PRO A 302 -0.54 -8.41 -34.93
C PRO A 302 0.31 -7.57 -33.96
N ARG A 303 1.40 -6.96 -34.44
CA ARG A 303 2.38 -6.25 -33.60
C ARG A 303 1.76 -5.18 -32.71
N MET A 304 0.79 -4.43 -33.25
CA MET A 304 0.05 -3.40 -32.50
C MET A 304 -0.78 -3.95 -31.33
N LYS A 305 -1.05 -5.26 -31.32
CA LYS A 305 -1.84 -5.94 -30.28
C LYS A 305 -0.98 -6.73 -29.30
N ARG A 306 0.33 -6.79 -29.51
CA ARG A 306 1.26 -7.48 -28.61
C ARG A 306 1.54 -6.59 -27.41
N ALA A 307 1.49 -7.18 -26.22
CA ALA A 307 1.88 -6.54 -24.97
C ALA A 307 2.65 -7.53 -24.09
N THR A 308 3.30 -7.02 -23.05
CA THR A 308 3.80 -7.82 -21.93
C THR A 308 2.99 -7.46 -20.70
N PHE A 309 2.35 -8.44 -20.08
CA PHE A 309 1.72 -8.24 -18.78
C PHE A 309 2.79 -8.26 -17.69
N VAL A 310 2.84 -7.21 -16.89
CA VAL A 310 3.83 -7.03 -15.83
C VAL A 310 3.14 -7.06 -14.48
N TYR A 311 3.64 -7.92 -13.59
CA TYR A 311 3.23 -7.99 -12.19
C TYR A 311 4.43 -7.71 -11.29
N ASN A 312 4.38 -6.57 -10.61
CA ASN A 312 5.43 -6.13 -9.69
C ASN A 312 4.91 -6.17 -8.24
N GLY A 313 5.76 -6.65 -7.34
CA GLY A 313 5.53 -6.65 -5.90
C GLY A 313 6.08 -5.38 -5.25
N PHE A 314 5.40 -4.90 -4.22
CA PHE A 314 5.81 -3.73 -3.46
C PHE A 314 6.17 -4.11 -2.02
N VAL A 315 7.42 -3.83 -1.64
CA VAL A 315 7.95 -4.07 -0.30
C VAL A 315 8.20 -2.71 0.37
N ARG A 316 7.59 -2.46 1.52
CA ARG A 316 7.79 -1.19 2.23
C ARG A 316 9.12 -1.19 2.99
N PHE A 317 9.72 -0.01 3.16
CA PHE A 317 10.97 0.07 3.93
C PHE A 317 10.76 -0.22 5.43
N ASP A 318 9.58 0.06 5.97
CA ASP A 318 9.24 -0.18 7.37
C ASP A 318 8.88 -1.64 7.67
N SER A 319 8.63 -2.46 6.65
CA SER A 319 8.41 -3.91 6.81
C SER A 319 9.71 -4.72 6.76
N ILE A 320 10.84 -4.10 6.38
CA ILE A 320 12.13 -4.79 6.31
C ILE A 320 12.79 -4.69 7.69
N ALA A 321 12.90 -5.83 8.37
CA ALA A 321 13.51 -5.91 9.70
C ALA A 321 15.03 -5.78 9.64
N PHE A 322 15.65 -6.39 8.64
CA PHE A 322 17.11 -6.39 8.48
C PHE A 322 17.51 -6.47 7.00
N VAL A 323 18.68 -5.92 6.69
CA VAL A 323 19.29 -5.97 5.36
C VAL A 323 20.70 -6.52 5.52
N ASP A 324 20.97 -7.67 4.94
CA ASP A 324 22.33 -8.13 4.65
C ASP A 324 22.73 -7.53 3.30
N ASP A 325 23.81 -6.73 3.27
CA ASP A 325 24.26 -6.07 2.06
C ASP A 325 25.14 -6.94 1.16
N LYS A 326 25.63 -8.08 1.67
CA LYS A 326 26.52 -8.98 0.93
C LYS A 326 25.82 -10.28 0.53
N GLY A 327 24.88 -10.76 1.35
CA GLY A 327 24.29 -12.07 1.18
C GLY A 327 25.27 -13.17 1.57
N ASP A 328 25.24 -14.30 0.87
CA ASP A 328 26.07 -15.47 1.16
C ASP A 328 26.60 -16.16 -0.11
N THR A 329 27.16 -17.37 0.07
CA THR A 329 27.74 -18.14 -1.04
C THR A 329 26.69 -18.66 -2.03
N GLU A 330 25.46 -18.89 -1.58
CA GLU A 330 24.40 -19.42 -2.45
C GLU A 330 23.71 -18.29 -3.21
N TYR A 331 23.47 -17.18 -2.53
CA TYR A 331 22.89 -15.97 -3.09
C TYR A 331 23.79 -14.77 -2.78
N ASN A 332 24.70 -14.48 -3.71
CA ASN A 332 25.61 -13.34 -3.70
C ASN A 332 24.89 -12.04 -4.12
N CYS A 333 23.81 -11.72 -3.40
CA CYS A 333 23.02 -10.51 -3.56
C CYS A 333 22.46 -10.09 -2.19
N PRO A 334 21.94 -8.86 -2.03
CA PRO A 334 21.44 -8.41 -0.74
C PRO A 334 20.24 -9.23 -0.26
N HIS A 335 20.26 -9.67 1.01
CA HIS A 335 19.14 -10.38 1.63
C HIS A 335 18.31 -9.40 2.47
N LEU A 336 17.00 -9.37 2.20
CA LEU A 336 16.04 -8.55 2.91
C LEU A 336 15.17 -9.45 3.78
N PHE A 337 15.27 -9.28 5.09
CA PHE A 337 14.49 -10.03 6.08
C PHE A 337 13.19 -9.30 6.35
N ILE A 338 12.07 -9.96 6.10
CA ILE A 338 10.71 -9.40 6.09
C ILE A 338 9.77 -10.45 6.65
N ASP A 339 8.71 -10.07 7.35
CA ASP A 339 7.65 -11.02 7.71
C ASP A 339 6.79 -11.38 6.49
N PHE A 340 6.67 -12.68 6.19
CA PHE A 340 5.81 -13.12 5.10
C PHE A 340 4.37 -13.27 5.60
N ASN A 341 3.43 -12.68 4.86
CA ASN A 341 2.01 -12.88 5.10
C ASN A 341 1.52 -14.14 4.38
N TYR A 342 0.68 -14.94 5.05
CA TYR A 342 0.12 -16.18 4.50
C TYR A 342 -0.60 -16.03 3.14
N GLU A 343 -1.23 -14.89 2.88
CA GLU A 343 -1.97 -14.64 1.64
C GLU A 343 -1.17 -13.88 0.58
N ARG A 344 -0.28 -12.96 1.00
CA ARG A 344 0.39 -12.00 0.10
C ARG A 344 1.90 -12.21 -0.02
N GLY A 345 2.46 -13.15 0.73
CA GLY A 345 3.91 -13.35 0.83
C GLY A 345 4.60 -12.10 1.39
N PRO A 346 5.76 -11.69 0.83
CA PRO A 346 6.53 -10.54 1.33
C PRO A 346 5.96 -9.17 0.93
N PHE A 347 4.84 -9.12 0.21
CA PHE A 347 4.39 -7.89 -0.45
C PHE A 347 3.31 -7.15 0.34
N SER A 348 3.54 -5.86 0.55
CA SER A 348 2.55 -4.93 1.09
C SER A 348 1.50 -4.51 0.06
N GLY A 349 1.81 -4.68 -1.23
CA GLY A 349 0.94 -4.36 -2.35
C GLY A 349 1.55 -4.81 -3.67
N SER A 350 0.88 -4.52 -4.77
CA SER A 350 1.37 -4.89 -6.10
C SER A 350 0.89 -3.95 -7.18
N PHE A 351 1.63 -3.89 -8.28
CA PHE A 351 1.29 -3.13 -9.49
C PHE A 351 1.12 -4.09 -10.65
N GLN A 352 0.05 -3.90 -11.42
CA GLN A 352 -0.26 -4.66 -12.62
C GLN A 352 -0.53 -3.71 -13.78
N TYR A 353 0.12 -3.95 -14.92
CA TYR A 353 -0.06 -3.14 -16.12
C TYR A 353 0.38 -3.91 -17.37
N LEU A 354 0.01 -3.40 -18.55
CA LEU A 354 0.47 -3.90 -19.84
C LEU A 354 1.57 -2.99 -20.38
N GLU A 355 2.74 -3.55 -20.65
CA GLU A 355 3.86 -2.87 -21.29
C GLU A 355 3.79 -3.10 -22.80
N LEU A 356 3.60 -2.03 -23.59
CA LEU A 356 3.54 -2.10 -25.06
C LEU A 356 4.93 -1.93 -25.67
N ASN A 357 5.75 -1.10 -25.04
CA ASN A 357 7.16 -0.88 -25.33
C ASN A 357 7.85 -0.35 -24.06
N GLU A 358 9.17 -0.17 -24.09
CA GLU A 358 9.98 0.24 -22.93
C GLU A 358 9.56 1.58 -22.28
N HIS A 359 8.76 2.38 -22.97
CA HIS A 359 8.36 3.72 -22.53
C HIS A 359 6.85 3.90 -22.36
N HIS A 360 6.05 2.92 -22.77
CA HIS A 360 4.59 3.02 -22.80
C HIS A 360 3.95 1.85 -22.05
N HIS A 361 3.22 2.19 -20.99
CA HIS A 361 2.42 1.26 -20.20
C HIS A 361 0.95 1.65 -20.24
N GLU A 362 0.09 0.65 -20.16
CA GLU A 362 -1.37 0.80 -20.10
C GLU A 362 -1.90 0.20 -18.79
N SER A 363 -2.81 0.91 -18.14
CA SER A 363 -3.57 0.36 -17.01
C SER A 363 -4.52 -0.73 -17.50
N LEU A 364 -4.83 -1.67 -16.61
CA LEU A 364 -5.90 -2.65 -16.84
C LEU A 364 -7.30 -2.06 -16.58
N ASP A 365 -7.37 -0.89 -15.97
CA ASP A 365 -8.64 -0.27 -15.59
C ASP A 365 -9.50 0.02 -16.83
N GLY A 366 -10.74 -0.46 -16.81
CA GLY A 366 -11.68 -0.30 -17.93
C GLY A 366 -11.46 -1.26 -19.09
N LEU A 367 -10.45 -2.13 -19.05
CA LEU A 367 -10.25 -3.18 -20.05
C LEU A 367 -10.94 -4.49 -19.63
N LYS A 368 -11.65 -5.11 -20.56
CA LYS A 368 -12.30 -6.41 -20.38
C LYS A 368 -11.33 -7.53 -20.75
N ARG A 369 -11.19 -8.53 -19.86
CA ARG A 369 -10.42 -9.73 -20.19
C ARG A 369 -11.20 -10.63 -21.15
N VAL A 370 -10.53 -11.09 -22.21
CA VAL A 370 -11.03 -12.07 -23.19
C VAL A 370 -10.07 -13.26 -23.27
N GLU A 371 -10.46 -14.37 -23.90
CA GLU A 371 -9.59 -15.55 -24.09
C GLU A 371 -8.98 -15.54 -25.49
N ILE A 372 -7.71 -15.13 -25.59
CA ILE A 372 -6.94 -15.13 -26.84
C ILE A 372 -5.90 -16.24 -26.82
N PHE A 373 -5.28 -16.48 -25.66
CA PHE A 373 -4.25 -17.50 -25.53
C PHE A 373 -4.90 -18.88 -25.35
N PRO A 374 -4.47 -19.90 -26.12
CA PRO A 374 -4.98 -21.26 -25.97
C PRO A 374 -4.45 -21.92 -24.69
N GLU A 375 -5.14 -22.96 -24.22
CA GLU A 375 -4.68 -23.78 -23.09
C GLU A 375 -3.39 -24.56 -23.42
N SER A 376 -3.27 -25.02 -24.68
CA SER A 376 -2.09 -25.73 -25.19
C SER A 376 -1.51 -25.02 -26.41
N PHE A 377 -0.19 -24.81 -26.41
CA PHE A 377 0.50 -24.07 -27.47
C PHE A 377 1.00 -25.02 -28.55
N PRO A 378 0.73 -24.74 -29.84
CA PRO A 378 1.28 -25.51 -30.93
C PRO A 378 2.80 -25.29 -31.01
N LYS A 379 3.53 -26.32 -31.46
CA LYS A 379 4.95 -26.15 -31.75
C LYS A 379 5.14 -25.07 -32.82
N PRO A 380 6.20 -24.24 -32.72
CA PRO A 380 6.55 -23.33 -33.80
C PRO A 380 6.63 -24.12 -35.10
N SER A 381 6.18 -23.52 -36.20
CA SER A 381 6.31 -24.10 -37.52
C SER A 381 6.62 -22.99 -38.53
N PHE A 382 7.16 -23.42 -39.66
CA PHE A 382 7.31 -22.63 -40.86
C PHE A 382 6.34 -23.16 -41.91
N GLY A 383 5.65 -22.23 -42.56
CA GLY A 383 4.73 -22.51 -43.65
C GLY A 383 5.50 -22.77 -44.94
N THR A 384 5.01 -22.21 -46.03
CA THR A 384 5.67 -22.34 -47.33
C THR A 384 6.93 -21.46 -47.35
N ILE A 385 8.07 -22.05 -47.72
CA ILE A 385 9.31 -21.32 -47.97
C ILE A 385 9.37 -20.98 -49.45
N TYR A 386 9.25 -19.70 -49.80
CA TYR A 386 9.30 -19.24 -51.18
C TYR A 386 10.74 -18.96 -51.58
N SER A 387 11.35 -19.86 -52.36
CA SER A 387 12.71 -19.70 -52.90
C SER A 387 12.77 -18.88 -54.19
N ASP A 388 11.67 -18.85 -54.94
CA ASP A 388 11.55 -18.24 -56.27
C ASP A 388 10.80 -16.89 -56.27
N LYS A 389 10.24 -16.49 -55.12
CA LYS A 389 9.50 -15.23 -54.96
C LYS A 389 10.18 -14.33 -53.95
N PHE A 390 9.97 -13.03 -54.14
CA PHE A 390 10.54 -11.99 -53.29
C PHE A 390 9.49 -10.95 -52.89
N ILE A 391 9.66 -10.39 -51.71
CA ILE A 391 8.98 -9.15 -51.34
C ILE A 391 9.82 -7.99 -51.84
N SER A 392 9.22 -7.14 -52.67
CA SER A 392 9.82 -5.87 -53.07
C SER A 392 9.41 -4.79 -52.08
N ILE A 393 10.39 -4.17 -51.45
CA ILE A 393 10.20 -3.04 -50.51
C ILE A 393 10.92 -1.80 -51.03
N ASP A 394 10.43 -0.63 -50.63
CA ASP A 394 11.05 0.64 -50.99
C ASP A 394 12.43 0.81 -50.32
N ASN A 395 13.24 1.75 -50.83
CA ASN A 395 14.61 1.96 -50.37
C ASN A 395 14.71 2.38 -48.89
N ARG A 396 13.71 3.07 -48.34
CA ARG A 396 13.71 3.47 -46.93
C ARG A 396 13.46 2.26 -46.04
N THR A 397 12.43 1.46 -46.33
CA THR A 397 12.15 0.22 -45.59
C THR A 397 13.34 -0.75 -45.67
N ARG A 398 14.01 -0.83 -46.83
CA ARG A 398 15.21 -1.66 -47.00
C ARG A 398 16.38 -1.21 -46.10
N LYS A 399 16.64 0.09 -46.02
CA LYS A 399 17.67 0.63 -45.11
C LYS A 399 17.31 0.36 -43.64
N THR A 400 16.04 0.48 -43.26
CA THR A 400 15.60 0.14 -41.91
C THR A 400 15.89 -1.33 -41.60
N LEU A 401 15.64 -2.23 -42.55
CA LEU A 401 15.92 -3.66 -42.39
C LEU A 401 17.42 -3.98 -42.23
N GLN A 402 18.29 -3.26 -42.95
CA GLN A 402 19.74 -3.42 -42.85
C GLN A 402 20.29 -2.96 -41.49
N HIS A 403 19.67 -1.94 -40.87
CA HIS A 403 20.13 -1.39 -39.60
C HIS A 403 19.37 -1.92 -38.37
N ASN A 404 18.20 -2.55 -38.57
CA ASN A 404 17.33 -3.01 -37.49
C ASN A 404 16.80 -4.41 -37.81
N SER A 405 17.24 -5.40 -37.04
CA SER A 405 16.94 -6.83 -37.22
C SER A 405 15.57 -7.27 -36.66
N THR A 406 14.75 -6.35 -36.14
CA THR A 406 13.54 -6.71 -35.39
C THR A 406 12.30 -7.00 -36.25
N GLY A 407 12.36 -6.80 -37.58
CA GLY A 407 11.26 -7.07 -38.52
C GLY A 407 10.68 -5.84 -39.22
N ILE A 408 9.74 -6.06 -40.14
CA ILE A 408 9.13 -5.02 -41.00
C ILE A 408 7.61 -5.18 -41.12
N THR A 409 6.96 -4.09 -41.55
CA THR A 409 5.57 -4.08 -42.00
C THR A 409 5.53 -3.65 -43.46
N VAL A 410 4.83 -4.43 -44.29
CA VAL A 410 4.64 -4.23 -45.72
C VAL A 410 3.17 -3.92 -45.99
N TYR A 411 2.91 -2.83 -46.70
CA TYR A 411 1.58 -2.39 -47.10
C TYR A 411 1.35 -2.65 -48.59
N ASP A 412 0.39 -3.50 -48.91
CA ASP A 412 0.09 -3.90 -50.30
C ASP A 412 -1.38 -3.64 -50.65
N ALA A 413 -1.61 -2.62 -51.47
CA ALA A 413 -2.94 -2.30 -52.00
C ALA A 413 -3.27 -3.00 -53.33
N ASN A 414 -2.30 -3.68 -53.95
CA ASN A 414 -2.44 -4.28 -55.29
C ASN A 414 -2.55 -5.80 -55.24
N ASN A 415 -2.66 -6.39 -54.04
CA ASN A 415 -2.73 -7.83 -53.81
C ASN A 415 -1.53 -8.62 -54.35
N LYS A 416 -0.40 -7.98 -54.63
CA LYS A 416 0.85 -8.62 -55.08
C LYS A 416 1.32 -9.73 -54.13
N HIS A 417 1.11 -9.55 -52.83
CA HIS A 417 1.58 -10.43 -51.77
C HIS A 417 0.42 -11.11 -51.02
N SER A 418 -0.80 -11.08 -51.57
CA SER A 418 -2.00 -11.67 -50.99
C SER A 418 -1.95 -13.21 -50.83
N TYR A 419 -1.00 -13.87 -51.50
CA TYR A 419 -0.79 -15.32 -51.39
C TYR A 419 -0.06 -15.73 -50.10
N LEU A 420 0.59 -14.77 -49.41
CA LEU A 420 1.35 -15.04 -48.20
C LEU A 420 0.40 -15.34 -47.03
N LYS A 421 0.77 -16.35 -46.23
CA LYS A 421 0.06 -16.74 -45.02
C LYS A 421 0.94 -16.54 -43.78
N PRO A 422 0.36 -16.39 -42.58
CA PRO A 422 1.13 -16.48 -41.35
C PRO A 422 1.97 -17.75 -41.33
N THR A 423 3.20 -17.64 -40.82
CA THR A 423 4.29 -18.63 -40.80
C THR A 423 5.05 -18.87 -42.11
N ASP A 424 4.58 -18.40 -43.26
CA ASP A 424 5.34 -18.49 -44.51
C ASP A 424 6.69 -17.76 -44.41
N VAL A 425 7.67 -18.21 -45.20
CA VAL A 425 9.00 -17.59 -45.27
C VAL A 425 9.26 -17.09 -46.69
N ILE A 426 9.73 -15.85 -46.81
CA ILE A 426 10.02 -15.24 -48.11
C ILE A 426 11.25 -14.33 -48.03
N ALA A 427 12.04 -14.33 -49.09
CA ALA A 427 13.21 -13.47 -49.20
C ALA A 427 12.83 -12.02 -49.57
N VAL A 428 13.62 -11.06 -49.09
CA VAL A 428 13.46 -9.64 -49.46
C VAL A 428 14.34 -9.31 -50.65
N ASP A 429 13.75 -8.66 -51.65
CA ASP A 429 14.46 -8.29 -52.87
C ASP A 429 15.57 -7.25 -52.61
N MET A 430 16.69 -7.41 -53.32
CA MET A 430 17.90 -6.57 -53.20
C MET A 430 18.45 -6.44 -51.77
N THR A 431 18.30 -7.47 -50.95
CA THR A 431 18.96 -7.58 -49.64
C THR A 431 19.97 -8.71 -49.66
N GLU A 432 21.20 -8.41 -49.27
CA GLU A 432 22.29 -9.37 -49.10
C GLU A 432 23.06 -8.98 -47.84
N ASP A 433 23.39 -9.95 -47.01
CA ASP A 433 24.28 -9.77 -45.86
C ASP A 433 25.76 -9.79 -46.29
N SER A 434 26.68 -9.72 -45.32
CA SER A 434 28.13 -9.76 -45.59
C SER A 434 28.62 -11.06 -46.23
N GLU A 435 27.82 -12.13 -46.18
CA GLU A 435 28.09 -13.44 -46.79
C GLU A 435 27.37 -13.61 -48.14
N GLY A 436 26.66 -12.57 -48.62
CA GLY A 436 25.87 -12.61 -49.85
C GLY A 436 24.54 -13.35 -49.69
N LYS A 437 24.12 -13.68 -48.46
CA LYS A 437 22.85 -14.36 -48.21
C LYS A 437 21.71 -13.35 -48.16
N LYS A 438 20.57 -13.73 -48.73
CA LYS A 438 19.39 -12.88 -48.74
C LYS A 438 18.75 -12.80 -47.37
N THR A 439 18.19 -11.63 -47.03
CA THR A 439 17.41 -11.51 -45.81
C THR A 439 16.09 -12.25 -45.94
N LEU A 440 15.83 -13.19 -45.03
CA LEU A 440 14.60 -13.98 -44.97
C LEU A 440 13.63 -13.35 -43.97
N LEU A 441 12.35 -13.32 -44.33
CA LEU A 441 11.27 -12.88 -43.45
C LEU A 441 10.33 -14.05 -43.15
N LYS A 442 10.09 -14.31 -41.87
CA LYS A 442 8.94 -15.10 -41.43
C LYS A 442 7.73 -14.19 -41.32
N ILE A 443 6.68 -14.47 -42.09
CA ILE A 443 5.43 -13.74 -42.01
C ILE A 443 4.76 -14.06 -40.69
N THR A 444 4.54 -13.05 -39.85
CA THR A 444 3.91 -13.22 -38.55
C THR A 444 2.40 -13.02 -38.61
N SER A 445 1.96 -12.00 -39.32
CA SER A 445 0.55 -11.62 -39.39
C SER A 445 0.23 -11.07 -40.77
N VAL A 446 -0.93 -11.46 -41.31
CA VAL A 446 -1.49 -10.92 -42.54
C VAL A 446 -2.91 -10.47 -42.24
N THR A 447 -3.16 -9.17 -42.30
CA THR A 447 -4.49 -8.59 -42.09
C THR A 447 -4.88 -7.69 -43.26
N VAL A 448 -6.17 -7.41 -43.38
CA VAL A 448 -6.69 -6.45 -44.36
C VAL A 448 -7.23 -5.27 -43.59
N ALA A 449 -6.65 -4.09 -43.81
CA ALA A 449 -7.11 -2.84 -43.24
C ALA A 449 -7.76 -1.97 -44.32
N THR A 450 -8.76 -1.19 -43.92
CA THR A 450 -9.30 -0.12 -44.77
C THR A 450 -8.35 1.08 -44.74
N GLY A 451 -8.33 1.85 -45.82
CA GLY A 451 -7.54 3.07 -45.86
C GLY A 451 -7.98 4.08 -44.80
N LYS A 452 -9.25 4.05 -44.37
CA LYS A 452 -9.74 4.83 -43.23
C LYS A 452 -9.05 4.43 -41.93
N GLU A 453 -8.99 3.14 -41.60
CA GLU A 453 -8.33 2.64 -40.38
C GLU A 453 -6.84 2.99 -40.38
N LEU A 454 -6.16 2.86 -41.52
CA LEU A 454 -4.76 3.25 -41.65
C LEU A 454 -4.56 4.77 -41.48
N LEU A 455 -5.41 5.59 -42.10
CA LEU A 455 -5.37 7.05 -41.90
C LEU A 455 -5.64 7.45 -40.46
N ASP A 456 -6.57 6.78 -39.76
CA ASP A 456 -6.85 7.02 -38.36
C ASP A 456 -5.63 6.66 -37.49
N SER A 457 -4.94 5.54 -37.77
CA SER A 457 -3.71 5.16 -37.06
C SER A 457 -2.53 6.12 -37.28
N CYS A 458 -2.55 6.88 -38.39
CA CYS A 458 -1.52 7.85 -38.73
C CYS A 458 -1.70 9.22 -38.07
N LYS A 459 -2.85 9.51 -37.43
CA LYS A 459 -3.14 10.83 -36.85
C LYS A 459 -2.07 11.29 -35.87
N ASP A 460 -1.60 10.36 -35.04
CA ASP A 460 -0.59 10.64 -34.02
C ASP A 460 0.83 10.28 -34.47
N ASN A 461 1.01 9.80 -35.72
CA ASN A 461 2.30 9.42 -36.28
C ASN A 461 2.40 9.80 -37.78
N PRO A 462 2.79 11.05 -38.10
CA PRO A 462 2.94 11.52 -39.47
C PRO A 462 3.98 10.73 -40.29
N LEU A 463 4.99 10.15 -39.64
CA LEU A 463 6.03 9.34 -40.30
C LEU A 463 5.44 8.04 -40.84
N LEU A 464 4.53 7.41 -40.09
CA LEU A 464 3.84 6.19 -40.51
C LEU A 464 3.05 6.41 -41.80
N LYS A 465 2.38 7.55 -41.93
CA LYS A 465 1.65 7.89 -43.17
C LYS A 465 2.60 7.94 -44.37
N GLN A 466 3.74 8.61 -44.20
CA GLN A 466 4.73 8.73 -45.27
C GLN A 466 5.28 7.35 -45.67
N ASP A 467 5.51 6.47 -44.69
CA ASP A 467 6.00 5.11 -44.95
C ASP A 467 4.98 4.27 -45.73
N ILE A 468 3.70 4.34 -45.35
CA ILE A 468 2.61 3.68 -46.09
C ILE A 468 2.55 4.22 -47.53
N GLU A 469 2.52 5.54 -47.71
CA GLU A 469 2.40 6.16 -49.04
C GLU A 469 3.62 5.88 -49.93
N ASN A 470 4.83 5.81 -49.36
CA ASN A 470 6.04 5.42 -50.07
C ASN A 470 5.96 3.97 -50.56
N GLN A 471 5.54 3.04 -49.70
CA GLN A 471 5.39 1.63 -50.09
C GLN A 471 4.29 1.44 -51.15
N LEU A 472 3.20 2.19 -51.04
CA LEU A 472 2.12 2.18 -52.04
C LEU A 472 2.47 2.94 -53.32
N SER A 473 3.54 3.76 -53.32
CA SER A 473 3.93 4.69 -54.39
C SER A 473 2.81 5.67 -54.78
N ARG A 474 1.91 5.99 -53.85
CA ARG A 474 0.79 6.95 -54.00
C ARG A 474 0.21 7.32 -52.65
N GLN A 475 -0.61 8.37 -52.62
CA GLN A 475 -1.40 8.72 -51.44
C GLN A 475 -2.45 7.65 -51.12
N ILE A 476 -2.63 7.38 -49.83
CA ILE A 476 -3.64 6.45 -49.33
C ILE A 476 -5.02 7.13 -49.29
N LYS A 477 -6.05 6.42 -49.75
CA LYS A 477 -7.45 6.89 -49.80
C LYS A 477 -8.29 6.12 -48.77
N ALA A 478 -9.29 6.77 -48.18
CA ALA A 478 -10.16 6.12 -47.19
C ALA A 478 -10.87 4.85 -47.71
N SER A 479 -11.13 4.77 -49.02
CA SER A 479 -11.76 3.64 -49.70
C SER A 479 -10.80 2.49 -50.04
N ASP A 480 -9.49 2.66 -49.83
CA ASP A 480 -8.51 1.61 -50.16
C ASP A 480 -8.71 0.37 -49.28
N ARG A 481 -8.38 -0.80 -49.85
CA ARG A 481 -8.20 -2.03 -49.09
C ARG A 481 -6.72 -2.39 -49.19
N VAL A 482 -6.05 -2.45 -48.05
CA VAL A 482 -4.60 -2.64 -47.97
C VAL A 482 -4.31 -3.88 -47.16
N HIS A 483 -3.57 -4.82 -47.76
CA HIS A 483 -2.98 -5.93 -47.02
C HIS A 483 -1.83 -5.41 -46.18
N VAL A 484 -1.91 -5.62 -44.87
CA VAL A 484 -0.86 -5.30 -43.91
C VAL A 484 -0.17 -6.61 -43.55
N ILE A 485 1.07 -6.74 -44.02
CA ILE A 485 1.87 -7.95 -43.87
C ILE A 485 3.01 -7.63 -42.91
N GLU A 486 3.01 -8.26 -41.75
CA GLU A 486 4.07 -8.13 -40.76
C GLU A 486 4.99 -9.33 -40.85
N GLY A 487 6.30 -9.10 -40.79
CA GLY A 487 7.29 -10.16 -40.80
C GLY A 487 8.49 -9.88 -39.91
N LEU A 488 9.08 -10.94 -39.38
CA LEU A 488 10.31 -10.88 -38.58
C LEU A 488 11.48 -11.41 -39.41
N VAL A 489 12.66 -10.82 -39.25
CA VAL A 489 13.88 -11.33 -39.86
C VAL A 489 14.24 -12.66 -39.21
N ILE A 490 14.57 -13.65 -40.05
CA ILE A 490 15.06 -14.94 -39.62
C ILE A 490 16.34 -15.33 -40.35
N TYR A 491 17.07 -16.27 -39.77
CA TYR A 491 18.28 -16.87 -40.35
C TYR A 491 18.04 -18.34 -40.72
N ASP A 492 18.84 -18.86 -41.64
CA ASP A 492 18.75 -20.25 -42.12
C ASP A 492 18.72 -21.27 -40.96
N TRP A 493 19.58 -21.09 -39.96
CA TRP A 493 19.67 -22.00 -38.81
C TRP A 493 18.37 -22.05 -37.98
N GLN A 494 17.56 -20.97 -37.97
CA GLN A 494 16.28 -20.97 -37.26
C GLN A 494 15.24 -21.81 -37.98
N ILE A 495 15.31 -21.87 -39.31
CA ILE A 495 14.49 -22.75 -40.13
C ILE A 495 14.88 -24.21 -39.86
N GLU A 496 16.20 -24.50 -39.89
CA GLU A 496 16.73 -25.84 -39.63
C GLU A 496 16.36 -26.37 -38.23
N GLN A 497 16.39 -25.50 -37.22
CA GLN A 497 16.12 -25.87 -35.82
C GLN A 497 14.66 -25.65 -35.39
N ASN A 498 13.82 -25.16 -36.29
CA ASN A 498 12.42 -24.81 -36.02
C ASN A 498 12.23 -23.88 -34.79
N ARG A 499 13.08 -22.85 -34.67
CA ARG A 499 13.10 -21.93 -33.51
C ARG A 499 12.37 -20.61 -33.82
N PRO A 500 11.68 -20.00 -32.84
CA PRO A 500 11.14 -18.64 -32.97
C PRO A 500 12.28 -17.60 -33.06
N VAL A 501 11.94 -16.35 -33.35
CA VAL A 501 12.95 -15.28 -33.47
C VAL A 501 13.60 -15.05 -32.10
N LEU A 502 14.91 -14.80 -32.02
CA LEU A 502 15.63 -14.61 -30.74
C LEU A 502 15.25 -13.28 -30.09
#